data_AF-A0A957M898-F1
#
_entry.id   AF-A0A957M898-F1
#
_cell.length_a   1.000
_cell.length_b   1.000
_cell.length_c   1.000
_cell.angle_alpha   90.00
_cell.angle_beta   90.00
_cell.angle_gamma   90.00
#
_symmetry.space_group_name_H-M   'P 1'
#
loop_
_entity.id
_entity.type
_entity.pdbx_description
1 polymer ?
#
loop_
_entity_poly.entity_id
_entity_poly.type
_entity_poly.pdbx_seq_one_letter_code
_entity_poly.pdbx_strand_id
1 'polypeptide(L)'
;TLPADHIGSAMLILDPEDNRRGPFAITPAPPHPKATWRTDFLGQAGNPVTEARVCGSCHNLDNPALSWNPATQRYEKNTENQPAPSFAKGELFPIERTFDEWLASDYATTAGVYAPQFAGSKPDGIVRTCQDCHMPRTTGPAAAGDVDRDCRTNGCLPEHSFAGANTWAPQLLLDPRWRLAATQDAVHLNAGVLSARMMLQKAAT
;
A
#
# COMPACT_ATOMS: atom_id res chain seq x y z
N THR A 1 16.93 9.71 -15.61
CA THR A 1 16.99 8.48 -14.79
C THR A 1 16.16 8.72 -13.55
N LEU A 2 15.22 7.82 -13.24
CA LEU A 2 14.52 7.88 -11.95
C LEU A 2 15.56 7.68 -10.84
N PRO A 3 15.55 8.46 -9.74
CA PRO A 3 16.48 8.23 -8.65
C PRO A 3 16.23 6.83 -8.07
N ALA A 4 17.22 5.96 -8.13
CA ALA A 4 17.08 4.55 -7.73
C ALA A 4 16.88 4.38 -6.21
N ASP A 5 17.19 5.42 -5.43
CA ASP A 5 17.13 5.49 -3.98
C ASP A 5 15.89 6.23 -3.45
N HIS A 6 15.05 6.77 -4.33
CA HIS A 6 13.85 7.50 -3.95
C HIS A 6 12.59 6.73 -4.36
N ILE A 7 11.83 6.31 -3.35
CA ILE A 7 10.54 5.61 -3.51
C ILE A 7 9.44 6.60 -3.13
N GLY A 8 8.56 6.93 -4.07
CA GLY A 8 7.49 7.89 -3.84
C GLY A 8 6.98 8.54 -5.12
N SER A 9 6.00 9.43 -4.97
CA SER A 9 5.50 10.33 -6.01
C SER A 9 5.11 9.61 -7.31
N ALA A 10 4.51 8.42 -7.17
CA ALA A 10 4.11 7.51 -8.25
C ALA A 10 5.24 7.09 -9.20
N MET A 11 6.49 7.14 -8.75
CA MET A 11 7.63 6.65 -9.51
C MET A 11 7.64 5.11 -9.49
N LEU A 12 7.29 4.52 -10.62
CA LEU A 12 7.27 3.08 -10.83
C LEU A 12 7.58 2.72 -12.29
N ILE A 13 8.15 1.54 -12.48
CA ILE A 13 8.43 0.99 -13.81
C ILE A 13 7.25 0.12 -14.21
N LEU A 14 6.66 0.43 -15.36
CA LEU A 14 5.62 -0.41 -15.96
C LEU A 14 6.26 -1.40 -16.93
N ASP A 15 5.79 -2.64 -16.87
CA ASP A 15 6.22 -3.69 -17.80
C ASP A 15 5.68 -3.37 -19.20
N PRO A 16 6.53 -3.08 -20.20
CA PRO A 16 6.08 -2.63 -21.52
C PRO A 16 5.33 -3.72 -22.30
N GLU A 17 5.44 -4.99 -21.89
CA GLU A 17 4.78 -6.12 -22.55
C GLU A 17 3.42 -6.47 -21.91
N ASP A 18 3.05 -5.77 -20.83
CA ASP A 18 1.85 -6.02 -20.02
C ASP A 18 1.84 -7.43 -19.40
N ASN A 19 3.01 -7.97 -19.07
CA ASN A 19 3.10 -9.21 -18.30
C ASN A 19 2.55 -8.99 -16.88
N ARG A 20 1.65 -9.86 -16.44
CA ARG A 20 1.04 -9.74 -15.12
C ARG A 20 1.99 -10.30 -14.07
N ARG A 21 2.09 -9.62 -12.93
CA ARG A 21 2.95 -10.03 -11.81
C ARG A 21 2.15 -10.11 -10.53
N GLY A 22 2.47 -11.05 -9.65
CA GLY A 22 1.77 -11.22 -8.37
C GLY A 22 2.57 -12.01 -7.32
N PRO A 23 1.96 -12.22 -6.13
CA PRO A 23 2.60 -12.93 -5.01
C PRO A 23 2.89 -14.41 -5.27
N PHE A 24 2.15 -15.02 -6.20
CA PHE A 24 2.14 -16.47 -6.38
C PHE A 24 2.63 -16.88 -7.76
N ALA A 25 3.29 -18.04 -7.81
CA ALA A 25 3.36 -18.82 -9.03
C ALA A 25 2.01 -19.53 -9.21
N ILE A 26 1.43 -19.43 -10.41
CA ILE A 26 0.13 -20.04 -10.74
C ILE A 26 0.39 -21.13 -11.78
N THR A 27 0.00 -22.36 -11.45
CA THR A 27 0.19 -23.54 -12.30
C THR A 27 -1.10 -24.36 -12.33
N PRO A 28 -1.67 -24.65 -13.52
CA PRO A 28 -1.27 -24.10 -14.82
C PRO A 28 -1.46 -22.58 -14.87
N ALA A 29 -0.77 -21.89 -15.77
CA ALA A 29 -0.99 -20.46 -15.97
C ALA A 29 -2.49 -20.21 -16.23
N PRO A 30 -3.08 -19.14 -15.64
CA PRO A 30 -4.48 -18.84 -15.84
C PRO A 30 -4.77 -18.53 -17.32
N PRO A 31 -6.03 -18.64 -17.78
CA PRO A 31 -6.43 -18.31 -19.15
C PRO A 31 -6.41 -16.79 -19.36
N HIS A 32 -5.22 -16.20 -19.28
CA HIS A 32 -4.94 -14.80 -19.55
C HIS A 32 -4.03 -14.72 -20.79
N PRO A 33 -4.27 -13.78 -21.73
CA PRO A 33 -3.51 -13.69 -22.99
C PRO A 33 -2.03 -13.31 -22.81
N LYS A 34 -1.62 -12.94 -21.59
CA LYS A 34 -0.26 -12.53 -21.22
C LYS A 34 0.29 -13.45 -20.15
N ALA A 35 1.61 -13.62 -20.16
CA ALA A 35 2.32 -14.38 -19.15
C ALA A 35 2.07 -13.81 -17.73
N THR A 36 1.97 -14.72 -16.75
CA THR A 36 1.79 -14.40 -15.34
C THR A 36 3.02 -14.85 -14.56
N TRP A 37 3.68 -13.93 -13.87
CA TRP A 37 4.92 -14.19 -13.16
C TRP A 37 4.80 -13.89 -11.67
N ARG A 38 5.54 -14.65 -10.86
CA ARG A 38 5.75 -14.27 -9.46
C ARG A 38 6.76 -13.12 -9.37
N THR A 39 6.60 -12.23 -8.40
CA THR A 39 7.58 -11.17 -8.11
C THR A 39 7.73 -10.95 -6.61
N ASP A 40 8.93 -10.55 -6.17
CA ASP A 40 9.19 -10.17 -4.78
C ASP A 40 8.54 -8.82 -4.42
N PHE A 41 8.32 -7.93 -5.40
CA PHE A 41 7.68 -6.62 -5.18
C PHE A 41 6.23 -6.76 -4.68
N LEU A 42 5.56 -7.84 -5.04
CA LEU A 42 4.21 -8.20 -4.60
C LEU A 42 4.25 -9.46 -3.71
N GLY A 43 5.41 -9.79 -3.14
CA GLY A 43 5.65 -10.96 -2.30
C GLY A 43 4.96 -10.89 -0.94
N GLN A 44 5.20 -11.90 -0.10
CA GLN A 44 4.59 -12.01 1.23
C GLN A 44 5.53 -12.62 2.31
N ALA A 45 6.79 -12.89 1.97
CA ALA A 45 7.70 -13.69 2.81
C ALA A 45 9.19 -13.42 2.57
N GLY A 46 9.51 -12.51 1.66
CA GLY A 46 10.87 -12.11 1.32
C GLY A 46 11.34 -10.94 2.17
N ASN A 47 11.96 -9.97 1.51
CA ASN A 47 12.43 -8.75 2.15
C ASN A 47 11.26 -7.78 2.38
N PRO A 48 10.99 -7.35 3.63
CA PRO A 48 9.85 -6.51 3.95
C PRO A 48 9.88 -5.15 3.24
N VAL A 49 11.06 -4.56 3.07
CA VAL A 49 11.22 -3.29 2.36
C VAL A 49 10.91 -3.47 0.87
N THR A 50 11.40 -4.55 0.24
CA THR A 50 11.07 -4.83 -1.17
C THR A 50 9.57 -4.99 -1.40
N GLU A 51 8.88 -5.70 -0.50
CA GLU A 51 7.44 -5.92 -0.57
C GLU A 51 6.65 -4.64 -0.30
N ALA A 52 7.02 -3.86 0.72
CA ALA A 52 6.32 -2.62 1.08
C ALA A 52 6.48 -1.49 0.05
N ARG A 53 7.50 -1.55 -0.83
CA ARG A 53 7.72 -0.52 -1.88
C ARG A 53 6.53 -0.35 -2.82
N VAL A 54 5.68 -1.36 -3.01
CA VAL A 54 4.44 -1.20 -3.81
C VAL A 54 3.54 -0.12 -3.22
N CYS A 55 3.42 -0.06 -1.89
CA CYS A 55 2.70 0.98 -1.20
C CYS A 55 3.51 2.28 -1.18
N GLY A 56 4.82 2.17 -0.94
CA GLY A 56 5.74 3.31 -0.88
C GLY A 56 5.79 4.15 -2.16
N SER A 57 5.60 3.56 -3.34
CA SER A 57 5.53 4.31 -4.60
C SER A 57 4.45 5.40 -4.58
N CYS A 58 3.37 5.21 -3.83
CA CYS A 58 2.27 6.18 -3.72
C CYS A 58 2.17 6.82 -2.32
N HIS A 59 2.55 6.12 -1.26
CA HIS A 59 2.49 6.57 0.13
C HIS A 59 3.80 7.21 0.63
N ASN A 60 4.40 8.00 -0.24
CA ASN A 60 5.53 8.88 0.02
C ASN A 60 5.47 9.97 -1.04
N LEU A 61 5.02 11.18 -0.70
CA LEU A 61 4.65 12.19 -1.69
C LEU A 61 5.45 13.48 -1.51
N ASP A 62 5.92 14.00 -2.63
CA ASP A 62 6.75 15.19 -2.71
C ASP A 62 6.09 16.27 -3.55
N ASN A 63 6.37 17.53 -3.20
CA ASN A 63 6.00 18.67 -4.01
C ASN A 63 7.24 19.25 -4.71
N PRO A 64 7.36 19.15 -6.05
CA PRO A 64 8.48 19.72 -6.78
C PRO A 64 8.41 21.25 -6.96
N ALA A 65 7.30 21.88 -6.56
CA ALA A 65 7.12 23.33 -6.68
C ALA A 65 7.76 24.14 -5.54
N LEU A 66 8.28 23.47 -4.50
CA LEU A 66 8.88 24.10 -3.33
C LEU A 66 10.29 23.56 -3.10
N SER A 67 11.24 24.43 -2.75
CA SER A 67 12.60 24.05 -2.34
C SER A 67 12.95 24.65 -0.99
N TRP A 68 13.79 23.96 -0.23
CA TRP A 68 14.31 24.47 1.04
C TRP A 68 15.27 25.63 0.80
N ASN A 69 15.01 26.78 1.41
CA ASN A 69 15.93 27.91 1.42
C ASN A 69 16.68 27.96 2.76
N PRO A 70 18.00 27.64 2.79
CA PRO A 70 18.77 27.55 4.03
C PRO A 70 18.99 28.92 4.71
N ALA A 71 18.96 30.02 3.95
CA ALA A 71 19.11 31.36 4.52
C ALA A 71 17.86 31.78 5.31
N THR A 72 16.68 31.34 4.87
CA THR A 72 15.40 31.65 5.52
C THR A 72 14.83 30.51 6.38
N GLN A 73 15.46 29.33 6.34
CA GLN A 73 15.03 28.10 7.01
C GLN A 73 13.55 27.75 6.77
N ARG A 74 13.10 27.84 5.52
CA ARG A 74 11.74 27.48 5.12
C ARG A 74 11.71 26.99 3.68
N TYR A 75 10.65 26.29 3.32
CA TYR A 75 10.35 25.98 1.93
C TYR A 75 9.75 27.19 1.22
N GLU A 76 10.28 27.49 0.03
CA GLU A 76 9.86 28.61 -0.79
C GLU A 76 9.48 28.15 -2.18
N LYS A 77 8.58 28.90 -2.82
CA LYS A 77 8.10 28.59 -4.17
C LYS A 77 9.24 28.72 -5.18
N ASN A 78 9.41 27.67 -5.97
CA ASN A 78 10.29 27.68 -7.13
C ASN A 78 9.75 28.63 -8.21
N THR A 79 10.63 29.06 -9.12
CA THR A 79 10.22 29.81 -10.30
C THR A 79 9.14 29.03 -11.07
N GLU A 80 8.05 29.69 -11.43
CA GLU A 80 6.98 29.05 -12.19
C GLU A 80 7.48 28.49 -13.52
N ASN A 81 6.92 27.36 -13.95
CA ASN A 81 7.30 26.65 -15.17
C ASN A 81 8.78 26.24 -15.26
N GLN A 82 9.46 26.13 -14.13
CA GLN A 82 10.80 25.54 -14.04
C GLN A 82 10.75 24.22 -13.28
N PRO A 83 11.61 23.25 -13.62
CA PRO A 83 11.77 22.05 -12.81
C PRO A 83 12.31 22.39 -11.43
N ALA A 84 12.12 21.48 -10.47
CA ALA A 84 12.79 21.58 -9.18
C ALA A 84 14.32 21.61 -9.38
N PRO A 85 15.08 22.35 -8.54
CA PRO A 85 16.55 22.37 -8.61
C PRO A 85 17.19 20.99 -8.46
N SER A 86 16.53 20.08 -7.74
CA SER A 86 16.95 18.69 -7.54
C SER A 86 15.73 17.80 -7.34
N PHE A 87 15.85 16.53 -7.73
CA PHE A 87 14.90 15.45 -7.44
C PHE A 87 15.55 14.34 -6.59
N ALA A 88 16.70 14.63 -5.98
CA ALA A 88 17.35 13.68 -5.08
C ALA A 88 16.50 13.47 -3.82
N LYS A 89 16.65 12.31 -3.19
CA LYS A 89 15.91 11.95 -1.98
C LYS A 89 16.10 13.03 -0.90
N GLY A 90 14.99 13.56 -0.39
CA GLY A 90 14.99 14.55 0.69
C GLY A 90 15.12 16.02 0.26
N GLU A 91 15.36 16.29 -1.02
CA GLU A 91 15.50 17.67 -1.54
C GLU A 91 14.15 18.34 -1.84
N LEU A 92 13.11 17.55 -2.10
CA LEU A 92 11.76 18.05 -2.38
C LEU A 92 10.94 18.26 -1.10
N PHE A 93 9.93 19.13 -1.18
CA PHE A 93 9.05 19.38 -0.04
C PHE A 93 8.20 18.14 0.30
N PRO A 94 8.21 17.69 1.57
CA PRO A 94 7.41 16.56 2.02
C PRO A 94 5.92 16.90 2.11
N ILE A 95 5.08 16.25 1.30
CA ILE A 95 3.62 16.23 1.51
C ILE A 95 3.24 15.05 2.42
N GLU A 96 3.77 13.86 2.12
CA GLU A 96 3.51 12.62 2.85
C GLU A 96 4.82 11.85 3.03
N ARG A 97 5.03 11.30 4.22
CA ARG A 97 6.23 10.54 4.59
C ARG A 97 5.96 9.17 5.20
N THR A 98 4.75 8.64 5.02
CA THR A 98 4.32 7.39 5.65
C THR A 98 5.26 6.22 5.37
N PHE A 99 5.75 6.06 4.13
CA PHE A 99 6.73 5.01 3.83
C PHE A 99 8.09 5.26 4.50
N ASP A 100 8.62 6.48 4.49
CA ASP A 100 9.92 6.80 5.11
C ASP A 100 9.84 6.68 6.65
N GLU A 101 8.72 7.08 7.26
CA GLU A 101 8.44 6.90 8.70
C GLU A 101 8.35 5.40 9.05
N TRP A 102 7.65 4.61 8.23
CA TRP A 102 7.60 3.16 8.37
C TRP A 102 8.99 2.53 8.21
N LEU A 103 9.79 2.99 7.25
CA LEU A 103 11.15 2.51 7.00
C LEU A 103 12.08 2.75 8.20
N ALA A 104 11.82 3.80 8.97
CA ALA A 104 12.54 4.14 10.20
C ALA A 104 12.02 3.42 11.46
N SER A 105 11.01 2.57 11.32
CA SER A 105 10.37 1.86 12.44
C SER A 105 10.77 0.38 12.54
N ASP A 106 10.44 -0.26 13.65
CA ASP A 106 10.68 -1.70 13.87
C ASP A 106 9.94 -2.59 12.86
N TYR A 107 8.85 -2.10 12.25
CA TYR A 107 8.10 -2.82 11.23
C TYR A 107 8.93 -3.10 9.97
N ALA A 108 9.87 -2.23 9.61
CA ALA A 108 10.68 -2.39 8.39
C ALA A 108 11.87 -3.35 8.55
N THR A 109 11.98 -4.02 9.71
CA THR A 109 13.04 -4.98 9.98
C THR A 109 12.64 -6.41 9.62
N THR A 110 13.64 -7.28 9.46
CA THR A 110 13.38 -8.73 9.29
C THR A 110 12.63 -9.32 10.48
N ALA A 111 12.87 -8.81 11.69
CA ALA A 111 12.22 -9.27 12.92
C ALA A 111 10.75 -8.87 12.97
N GLY A 112 10.42 -7.64 12.56
CA GLY A 112 9.05 -7.13 12.59
C GLY A 112 8.55 -6.74 13.97
N VAL A 113 7.24 -6.54 14.03
CA VAL A 113 6.51 -6.27 15.27
C VAL A 113 5.49 -7.38 15.50
N TYR A 114 5.41 -7.88 16.73
CA TYR A 114 4.34 -8.79 17.14
C TYR A 114 3.04 -8.00 17.34
N ALA A 115 2.13 -8.12 16.38
CA ALA A 115 0.83 -7.45 16.37
C ALA A 115 -0.25 -8.37 15.79
N PRO A 116 -0.65 -9.43 16.54
CA PRO A 116 -1.58 -10.45 16.05
C PRO A 116 -2.95 -9.89 15.66
N GLN A 117 -3.36 -8.74 16.21
CA GLN A 117 -4.60 -8.05 15.84
C GLN A 117 -4.62 -7.58 14.38
N PHE A 118 -3.44 -7.41 13.76
CA PHE A 118 -3.29 -7.04 12.35
C PHE A 118 -2.86 -8.20 11.46
N ALA A 119 -2.14 -9.18 11.99
CA ALA A 119 -1.53 -10.26 11.20
C ALA A 119 -2.53 -11.19 10.49
N GLY A 120 -3.83 -11.13 10.82
CA GLY A 120 -4.85 -12.00 10.24
C GLY A 120 -4.58 -13.48 10.56
N SER A 121 -4.63 -14.34 9.55
CA SER A 121 -4.37 -15.78 9.67
C SER A 121 -2.87 -16.16 9.71
N LYS A 122 -1.94 -15.19 9.75
CA LYS A 122 -0.52 -15.49 9.92
C LYS A 122 -0.26 -16.20 11.27
N PRO A 123 0.40 -17.37 11.27
CA PRO A 123 0.57 -18.15 12.49
C PRO A 123 1.54 -17.53 13.51
N ASP A 124 2.45 -16.67 13.07
CA ASP A 124 3.47 -16.03 13.92
C ASP A 124 2.97 -14.73 14.59
N GLY A 125 1.87 -14.16 14.13
CA GLY A 125 1.38 -12.85 14.60
C GLY A 125 2.29 -11.67 14.26
N ILE A 126 3.29 -11.87 13.40
CA ILE A 126 4.30 -10.85 13.08
C ILE A 126 3.88 -10.05 11.84
N VAL A 127 3.91 -8.73 11.97
CA VAL A 127 3.67 -7.79 10.87
C VAL A 127 4.95 -7.03 10.52
N ARG A 128 5.25 -6.97 9.23
CA ARG A 128 6.52 -6.43 8.68
C ARG A 128 6.34 -5.62 7.42
N THR A 129 5.13 -5.42 6.96
CA THR A 129 4.83 -4.75 5.69
C THR A 129 3.53 -3.98 5.81
N CYS A 130 3.33 -2.99 4.95
CA CYS A 130 2.04 -2.29 4.84
C CYS A 130 0.91 -3.30 4.59
N GLN A 131 1.17 -4.29 3.73
CA GLN A 131 0.24 -5.33 3.35
C GLN A 131 -0.16 -6.24 4.51
N ASP A 132 0.70 -6.45 5.52
CA ASP A 132 0.32 -7.30 6.64
C ASP A 132 -0.87 -6.74 7.43
N CYS A 133 -0.99 -5.41 7.55
CA CYS A 133 -2.11 -4.75 8.23
C CYS A 133 -3.23 -4.36 7.25
N HIS A 134 -2.89 -3.83 6.08
CA HIS A 134 -3.86 -3.26 5.13
C HIS A 134 -4.34 -4.24 4.05
N MET A 135 -3.70 -5.41 3.93
CA MET A 135 -4.18 -6.54 3.17
C MET A 135 -4.21 -7.80 4.05
N PRO A 136 -5.10 -7.84 5.06
CA PRO A 136 -5.10 -8.88 6.07
C PRO A 136 -4.97 -10.28 5.48
N ARG A 137 -4.12 -11.09 6.10
CA ARG A 137 -3.85 -12.44 5.64
C ARG A 137 -5.06 -13.32 5.94
N THR A 138 -5.54 -14.03 4.92
CA THR A 138 -6.71 -14.91 5.01
C THR A 138 -6.41 -16.28 4.40
N THR A 139 -7.26 -17.25 4.71
CA THR A 139 -7.24 -18.60 4.15
C THR A 139 -8.50 -18.83 3.32
N GLY A 140 -8.42 -19.65 2.29
CA GLY A 140 -9.58 -19.99 1.47
C GLY A 140 -9.25 -20.19 -0.01
N PRO A 141 -10.28 -20.39 -0.84
CA PRO A 141 -10.12 -20.66 -2.26
C PRO A 141 -9.57 -19.43 -2.98
N ALA A 142 -8.46 -19.62 -3.69
CA ALA A 142 -7.93 -18.60 -4.60
C ALA A 142 -8.88 -18.40 -5.78
N ALA A 143 -8.92 -17.18 -6.32
CA ALA A 143 -9.80 -16.82 -7.43
C ALA A 143 -9.55 -17.62 -8.73
N ALA A 144 -8.38 -18.24 -8.87
CA ALA A 144 -8.02 -19.07 -10.03
C ALA A 144 -7.22 -20.30 -9.61
N GLY A 145 -7.47 -21.41 -10.31
CA GLY A 145 -6.65 -22.63 -10.25
C GLY A 145 -7.07 -23.67 -9.22
N ASP A 146 -8.27 -23.58 -8.63
CA ASP A 146 -8.76 -24.53 -7.61
C ASP A 146 -7.80 -24.75 -6.43
N VAL A 147 -7.00 -23.73 -6.11
CA VAL A 147 -6.03 -23.77 -5.01
C VAL A 147 -6.67 -23.19 -3.76
N ASP A 148 -6.77 -24.00 -2.71
CA ASP A 148 -7.10 -23.52 -1.36
C ASP A 148 -5.82 -23.09 -0.62
N ARG A 149 -5.81 -21.88 -0.06
CA ARG A 149 -4.64 -21.30 0.63
C ARG A 149 -4.83 -21.35 2.14
N ASP A 150 -3.81 -21.78 2.86
CA ASP A 150 -3.93 -22.13 4.29
C ASP A 150 -3.07 -21.26 5.23
N CYS A 151 -2.34 -20.26 4.71
CA CYS A 151 -1.41 -19.43 5.48
C CYS A 151 -0.27 -20.17 6.20
N ARG A 152 -0.13 -21.49 6.01
CA ARG A 152 0.83 -22.35 6.72
C ARG A 152 1.82 -22.99 5.78
N THR A 153 1.35 -23.55 4.68
CA THR A 153 2.14 -24.37 3.76
C THR A 153 2.30 -23.74 2.38
N ASN A 154 1.27 -23.06 1.88
CA ASN A 154 1.24 -22.57 0.50
C ASN A 154 0.99 -21.06 0.38
N GLY A 155 1.12 -20.32 1.48
CA GLY A 155 0.97 -18.86 1.55
C GLY A 155 -0.46 -18.39 1.88
N CYS A 156 -0.61 -17.09 2.09
CA CYS A 156 -1.85 -16.46 2.55
C CYS A 156 -2.55 -15.71 1.43
N LEU A 157 -3.89 -15.75 1.36
CA LEU A 157 -4.62 -14.83 0.51
C LEU A 157 -4.56 -13.41 1.12
N PRO A 158 -4.02 -12.41 0.39
CA PRO A 158 -4.08 -11.03 0.84
C PRO A 158 -5.46 -10.46 0.52
N GLU A 159 -6.25 -10.18 1.54
CA GLU A 159 -7.56 -9.54 1.36
C GLU A 159 -7.37 -8.11 0.83
N HIS A 160 -8.11 -7.73 -0.21
CA HIS A 160 -8.02 -6.39 -0.82
C HIS A 160 -8.96 -5.39 -0.14
N SER A 161 -8.93 -5.32 1.20
CA SER A 161 -9.82 -4.43 1.97
C SER A 161 -9.27 -3.01 2.12
N PHE A 162 -7.95 -2.85 2.26
CA PHE A 162 -7.24 -1.56 2.31
C PHE A 162 -7.85 -0.53 3.28
N ALA A 163 -8.38 -1.01 4.40
CA ALA A 163 -9.03 -0.15 5.37
C ALA A 163 -8.03 0.87 5.96
N GLY A 164 -8.38 2.14 5.89
CA GLY A 164 -7.68 3.26 6.53
C GLY A 164 -8.60 4.01 7.49
N ALA A 165 -8.34 5.29 7.73
CA ALA A 165 -9.13 6.09 8.68
C ALA A 165 -10.43 6.69 8.10
N ASN A 166 -10.66 6.59 6.79
CA ASN A 166 -11.72 7.34 6.11
C ASN A 166 -13.11 6.75 6.35
N THR A 167 -13.77 7.21 7.40
CA THR A 167 -15.18 6.93 7.68
C THR A 167 -16.13 7.95 7.05
N TRP A 168 -15.61 9.13 6.69
CA TRP A 168 -16.42 10.27 6.26
C TRP A 168 -16.92 10.13 4.82
N ALA A 169 -16.05 9.79 3.86
CA ALA A 169 -16.45 9.74 2.45
C ALA A 169 -17.56 8.70 2.20
N PRO A 170 -17.51 7.47 2.76
CA PRO A 170 -18.62 6.53 2.63
C PRO A 170 -19.93 7.05 3.26
N GLN A 171 -19.86 7.78 4.39
CA GLN A 171 -21.04 8.40 5.01
C GLN A 171 -21.63 9.52 4.16
N LEU A 172 -20.80 10.31 3.48
CA LEU A 172 -21.26 11.32 2.54
C LEU A 172 -21.99 10.70 1.35
N LEU A 173 -21.50 9.56 0.85
CA LEU A 173 -22.16 8.81 -0.22
C LEU A 173 -23.51 8.20 0.22
N LEU A 174 -23.73 8.01 1.52
CA LEU A 174 -25.01 7.55 2.07
C LEU A 174 -26.05 8.68 2.21
N ASP A 175 -25.66 9.96 2.09
CA ASP A 175 -26.59 11.08 2.22
C ASP A 175 -27.34 11.31 0.90
N PRO A 176 -28.67 11.10 0.83
CA PRO A 176 -29.44 11.27 -0.40
C PRO A 176 -29.48 12.72 -0.90
N ARG A 177 -29.05 13.70 -0.09
CA ARG A 177 -28.93 15.11 -0.51
C ARG A 177 -27.65 15.36 -1.30
N TRP A 178 -26.66 14.48 -1.21
CA TRP A 178 -25.39 14.64 -1.91
C TRP A 178 -25.54 14.31 -3.40
N ARG A 179 -24.94 15.15 -4.28
CA ARG A 179 -25.09 14.96 -5.73
C ARG A 179 -24.55 13.62 -6.24
N LEU A 180 -23.58 13.03 -5.52
CA LEU A 180 -22.97 11.74 -5.84
C LEU A 180 -23.42 10.65 -4.86
N ALA A 181 -24.61 10.78 -4.27
CA ALA A 181 -25.13 9.77 -3.37
C ALA A 181 -25.17 8.39 -4.05
N ALA A 182 -24.80 7.37 -3.30
CA ALA A 182 -24.77 5.97 -3.69
C ALA A 182 -25.52 5.12 -2.66
N THR A 183 -26.74 5.56 -2.31
CA THR A 183 -27.56 4.91 -1.27
C THR A 183 -27.90 3.45 -1.59
N GLN A 184 -27.91 3.07 -2.86
CA GLN A 184 -28.06 1.68 -3.29
C GLN A 184 -26.91 0.77 -2.82
N ASP A 185 -25.72 1.33 -2.59
CA ASP A 185 -24.51 0.61 -2.17
C ASP A 185 -24.35 0.60 -0.63
N ALA A 186 -25.43 0.89 0.10
CA ALA A 186 -25.36 1.13 1.54
C ALA A 186 -24.75 -0.03 2.34
N VAL A 187 -24.97 -1.28 1.90
CA VAL A 187 -24.36 -2.45 2.54
C VAL A 187 -22.82 -2.37 2.51
N HIS A 188 -22.26 -2.04 1.35
CA HIS A 188 -20.81 -1.95 1.17
C HIS A 188 -20.22 -0.70 1.81
N LEU A 189 -20.89 0.44 1.70
CA LEU A 189 -20.45 1.69 2.33
C LEU A 189 -20.41 1.56 3.86
N ASN A 190 -21.44 0.99 4.47
CA ASN A 190 -21.46 0.72 5.91
C ASN A 190 -20.38 -0.28 6.33
N ALA A 191 -20.15 -1.35 5.54
CA ALA A 191 -19.07 -2.29 5.80
C ALA A 191 -17.69 -1.59 5.75
N GLY A 192 -17.47 -0.69 4.80
CA GLY A 192 -16.26 0.15 4.73
C GLY A 192 -16.09 1.05 5.95
N VAL A 193 -17.16 1.70 6.42
CA VAL A 193 -17.12 2.51 7.66
C VAL A 193 -16.75 1.66 8.88
N LEU A 194 -17.34 0.48 9.01
CA LEU A 194 -17.02 -0.44 10.10
C LEU A 194 -15.57 -0.91 10.03
N SER A 195 -15.08 -1.27 8.85
CA SER A 195 -13.69 -1.67 8.63
C SER A 195 -12.70 -0.57 9.03
N ALA A 196 -12.97 0.68 8.62
CA ALA A 196 -12.17 1.84 9.01
C ALA A 196 -12.18 2.09 10.53
N ARG A 197 -13.35 1.96 11.18
CA ARG A 197 -13.45 2.08 12.66
C ARG A 197 -12.66 0.98 13.37
N MET A 198 -12.76 -0.26 12.92
CA MET A 198 -12.01 -1.38 13.48
C MET A 198 -10.50 -1.19 13.32
N MET A 199 -10.05 -0.71 12.15
CA MET A 199 -8.63 -0.38 11.91
C MET A 199 -8.12 0.65 12.93
N LEU A 200 -8.87 1.74 13.13
CA LEU A 200 -8.50 2.78 14.10
C LEU A 200 -8.51 2.28 15.54
N GLN A 201 -9.48 1.45 15.92
CA GLN A 201 -9.57 0.87 17.26
C GLN A 201 -8.37 -0.04 17.55
N LYS A 202 -7.99 -0.91 16.60
CA LYS A 202 -6.82 -1.78 16.73
C LYS A 202 -5.50 -1.00 16.82
N ALA A 203 -5.42 0.16 16.16
CA ALA A 203 -4.23 0.99 16.13
C ALA A 203 -4.03 1.82 17.42
N ALA A 204 -5.08 1.98 18.23
CA ALA A 204 -5.06 2.77 19.45
C ALA A 204 -4.67 1.97 20.72
N THR A 205 -4.47 0.66 20.60
CA THR A 205 -4.22 -0.29 21.70
C THR A 205 -2.97 -1.11 21.43
#